data_AF-A0A075E5E2-F1
#
_entry.id   AF-A0A075E5E2-F1
#
_cell.length_a   1.000
_cell.length_b   1.000
_cell.length_c   1.000
_cell.angle_alpha   90.00
_cell.angle_beta   90.00
_cell.angle_gamma   90.00
#
_symmetry.space_group_name_H-M   'P 1'
#
loop_
_entity.id
_entity.type
_entity.pdbx_description
1 polymer ?
#
loop_
_entity_poly.entity_id
_entity_poly.type
_entity_poly.pdbx_seq_one_letter_code
_entity_poly.pdbx_strand_id
1 'polypeptide(L)'
;PYRGSWLDFEFDPKDNLYVRIDRRRKLPSTIILRALGKTTAEILDMFFEKVNFEVKDQTLMMELVPERLRGETASFDIEANGNVYVEKGRRVTARHIRQLEKDGVDHIEVPVEYIVGKVSSKDYINEATGEIIVAANQEISLEALANLSQAGHKSLQVLFTNDLDHGPFMSETLRIDSTVDRISALVEIYRMMRPGEPPTKEAAEALFESLFFSEERYDLSTVGRMKFNSSIGREDALDQGTLDETDIVEVMKKLIAIRNGIGEVDDIDHLGNRRIRSVGEMAENQFRVGLVRVERAVKERLSLGDLDAVMPQDLINAKPISAAVKEFFGSSQLSQFMDQNNPLSEVTHKRRISALGPGGLTRERAGFEVRDVHVTHYGRLCPIETPEGPNIGLINSLSAFARCNEYGFLETPYRRVIDGIVTDEVDYLSAIEEGQFVIAQANAALTEEGTFADELITARQKGESGLHPREHVDYMDVATNQVVSIAASLIPFLEHDDANRALMGANMQ
;
A
#
# COMPACT_ATOMS: atom_id res chain seq x y z
N PRO A 1 10.16 -1.19 3.09
CA PRO A 1 11.20 -0.62 2.19
C PRO A 1 12.16 -1.70 1.68
N TYR A 2 12.97 -1.40 0.68
CA TYR A 2 14.05 -2.29 0.22
C TYR A 2 15.16 -2.40 1.29
N ARG A 3 15.52 -1.26 1.90
CA ARG A 3 16.33 -1.14 3.12
C ARG A 3 15.68 -0.12 4.05
N GLY A 4 15.68 -0.40 5.35
CA GLY A 4 15.26 0.55 6.38
C GLY A 4 14.18 -0.01 7.28
N SER A 5 13.70 0.81 8.21
CA SER A 5 12.67 0.42 9.16
C SER A 5 11.30 0.22 8.49
N TRP A 6 10.50 -0.68 9.03
CA TRP A 6 9.12 -0.87 8.60
C TRP A 6 8.22 0.14 9.30
N LEU A 7 7.22 0.63 8.57
CA LEU A 7 6.22 1.56 9.07
C LEU A 7 4.85 0.97 8.80
N ASP A 8 4.18 0.51 9.85
CA ASP A 8 2.90 -0.20 9.77
C ASP A 8 1.81 0.70 10.37
N PHE A 9 0.71 0.89 9.65
CA PHE A 9 -0.50 1.55 10.15
C PHE A 9 -1.62 0.52 10.30
N GLU A 10 -2.32 0.53 11.43
CA GLU A 10 -3.38 -0.42 11.72
C GLU A 10 -4.51 0.21 12.53
N PHE A 11 -5.75 -0.17 12.25
CA PHE A 11 -6.90 0.16 13.08
C PHE A 11 -6.99 -0.78 14.28
N ASP A 12 -7.49 -0.25 15.40
CA ASP A 12 -7.93 -1.07 16.53
C ASP A 12 -9.45 -1.36 16.45
N PRO A 13 -9.99 -2.21 17.35
CA PRO A 13 -11.42 -2.49 17.38
C PRO A 13 -12.33 -1.30 17.73
N LYS A 14 -11.76 -0.15 18.13
CA LYS A 14 -12.47 1.09 18.43
C LYS A 14 -12.29 2.12 17.31
N ASP A 15 -11.77 1.71 16.15
CA ASP A 15 -11.49 2.54 14.99
C ASP A 15 -10.49 3.69 15.22
N ASN A 16 -9.61 3.55 16.22
CA ASN A 16 -8.45 4.41 16.38
C ASN A 16 -7.31 3.91 15.48
N LEU A 17 -6.64 4.86 14.82
CA LEU A 17 -5.55 4.57 13.91
C LEU A 17 -4.21 4.59 14.67
N TYR A 18 -3.51 3.45 14.68
CA TYR A 18 -2.21 3.29 15.31
C TYR A 18 -1.10 3.15 14.28
N VAL A 19 0.12 3.47 14.71
CA VAL A 19 1.36 3.24 13.98
C VAL A 19 2.30 2.33 14.78
N ARG A 20 3.06 1.50 14.06
CA ARG A 20 4.18 0.73 14.59
C ARG A 20 5.41 0.92 13.71
N ILE A 21 6.56 1.04 14.35
CA ILE A 21 7.86 1.06 13.67
C ILE A 21 8.55 -0.27 13.98
N ASP A 22 8.99 -1.00 12.97
CA ASP A 22 9.65 -2.30 13.11
C ASP A 22 8.87 -3.30 13.99
N ARG A 23 7.53 -3.32 13.86
CA ARG A 23 6.61 -4.18 14.63
C ARG A 23 6.71 -4.03 16.15
N ARG A 24 7.20 -2.89 16.64
CA ARG A 24 7.29 -2.57 18.07
C ARG A 24 5.93 -2.17 18.66
N ARG A 25 5.96 -1.56 19.85
CA ARG A 25 4.78 -1.08 20.59
C ARG A 25 3.96 -0.11 19.73
N LYS A 26 2.63 -0.27 19.76
CA LYS A 26 1.68 0.65 19.12
C LYS A 26 1.80 2.07 19.69
N LEU A 27 1.72 3.07 18.83
CA LEU A 27 1.57 4.48 19.17
C LEU A 27 0.38 5.05 18.39
N PRO A 28 -0.40 6.00 18.93
CA PRO A 28 -1.39 6.72 18.12
C PRO A 28 -0.74 7.28 16.86
N SER A 29 -1.37 7.11 15.71
CA SER A 29 -0.79 7.51 14.41
C SER A 29 -0.54 9.02 14.33
N THR A 30 -1.31 9.84 15.04
CA THR A 30 -1.13 11.29 15.15
C THR A 30 0.24 11.70 15.69
N ILE A 31 0.90 10.85 16.49
CA ILE A 31 2.27 11.08 16.98
C ILE A 31 3.25 11.23 15.81
N ILE A 32 3.08 10.46 14.73
CA ILE A 32 3.99 10.60 13.56
C ILE A 32 3.79 11.94 12.87
N LEU A 33 2.55 12.41 12.77
CA LEU A 33 2.22 13.70 12.15
C LEU A 33 2.74 14.86 12.99
N ARG A 34 2.65 14.77 14.32
CA ARG A 34 3.26 15.75 15.24
C ARG A 34 4.79 15.74 15.13
N ALA A 35 5.41 14.56 14.98
CA ALA A 35 6.85 14.45 14.76
C ALA A 35 7.30 15.10 13.42
N LEU A 36 6.45 15.04 12.40
CA LEU A 36 6.58 15.79 11.13
C LEU A 36 6.26 17.30 11.29
N GLY A 37 5.99 17.77 12.52
CA GLY A 37 5.75 19.18 12.81
C GLY A 37 4.33 19.66 12.58
N LYS A 38 3.35 18.77 12.36
CA LYS A 38 1.96 19.16 12.17
C LYS A 38 1.27 19.45 13.52
N THR A 39 0.56 20.57 13.56
CA THR A 39 -0.32 20.96 14.67
C THR A 39 -1.65 20.20 14.60
N THR A 40 -2.43 20.23 15.67
CA THR A 40 -3.75 19.57 15.71
C THR A 40 -4.67 20.09 14.59
N ALA A 41 -4.73 21.41 14.37
CA ALA A 41 -5.56 21.99 13.31
C ALA A 41 -5.10 21.54 11.91
N GLU A 42 -3.79 21.54 11.64
CA GLU A 42 -3.27 21.06 10.36
C GLU A 42 -3.55 19.56 10.14
N ILE A 43 -3.46 18.74 11.19
CA ILE A 43 -3.84 17.33 11.11
C ILE A 43 -5.32 17.20 10.74
N LEU A 44 -6.21 17.93 11.42
CA LEU A 44 -7.64 17.89 11.11
C LEU A 44 -7.93 18.32 9.67
N ASP A 45 -7.25 19.38 9.20
CA ASP A 45 -7.37 19.89 7.83
C ASP A 45 -6.92 18.90 6.75
N MET A 46 -6.02 17.97 7.09
CA MET A 46 -5.55 16.94 6.15
C MET A 46 -6.55 15.81 5.94
N PHE A 47 -7.35 15.48 6.96
CA PHE A 47 -8.18 14.26 6.96
C PHE A 47 -9.68 14.52 6.97
N PHE A 48 -10.12 15.74 7.30
CA PHE A 48 -11.52 16.08 7.38
C PHE A 48 -11.86 17.24 6.47
N GLU A 49 -13.00 17.11 5.79
CA GLU A 49 -13.69 18.27 5.27
C GLU A 49 -14.32 19.07 6.42
N LYS A 50 -14.56 20.36 6.18
CA LYS A 50 -15.15 21.26 7.18
C LYS A 50 -16.59 21.58 6.84
N VAL A 51 -17.40 21.73 7.87
CA VAL A 51 -18.74 22.34 7.78
C VAL A 51 -18.65 23.70 8.44
N ASN A 52 -18.96 24.75 7.67
CA ASN A 52 -18.99 26.12 8.17
C ASN A 52 -20.39 26.44 8.70
N PHE A 53 -20.44 27.11 9.84
CA PHE A 53 -21.64 27.64 10.46
C PHE A 53 -21.46 29.14 10.63
N GLU A 54 -22.45 29.93 10.26
CA GLU A 54 -22.44 31.38 10.38
C GLU A 54 -23.59 31.84 11.26
N VAL A 55 -23.32 32.78 12.16
CA VAL A 55 -24.35 33.41 13.00
C VAL A 55 -24.80 34.69 12.30
N LYS A 56 -26.05 34.72 11.83
CA LYS A 56 -26.66 35.86 11.14
C LYS A 56 -28.00 36.19 11.77
N ASP A 57 -28.23 37.45 12.13
CA ASP A 57 -29.52 37.92 12.66
C ASP A 57 -30.12 37.07 13.82
N GLN A 58 -29.25 36.56 14.71
CA GLN A 58 -29.57 35.64 15.82
C GLN A 58 -29.99 34.21 15.41
N THR A 59 -29.91 33.86 14.13
CA THR A 59 -30.08 32.50 13.63
C THR A 59 -28.73 31.88 13.26
N LEU A 60 -28.65 30.55 13.34
CA LEU A 60 -27.46 29.78 12.98
C LEU A 60 -27.66 29.20 11.58
N MET A 61 -26.85 29.66 10.63
CA MET A 61 -26.84 29.19 9.26
C MET A 61 -25.74 28.16 9.09
N MET A 62 -26.03 27.04 8.43
CA MET A 62 -25.04 26.02 8.06
C MET A 62 -24.81 26.07 6.56
N GLU A 63 -23.55 26.10 6.14
CA GLU A 63 -23.17 25.86 4.75
C GLU A 63 -23.47 24.40 4.39
N LEU A 64 -24.34 24.22 3.40
CA LEU A 64 -24.85 22.91 3.01
C LEU A 64 -24.20 22.45 1.71
N VAL A 65 -23.57 21.27 1.77
CA VAL A 65 -23.28 20.47 0.59
C VAL A 65 -24.34 19.35 0.53
N PRO A 66 -25.30 19.38 -0.41
CA PRO A 66 -26.45 18.47 -0.40
C PRO A 66 -26.10 16.98 -0.33
N GLU A 67 -24.99 16.59 -0.97
CA GLU A 67 -24.51 15.21 -0.98
C GLU A 67 -24.11 14.70 0.42
N ARG A 68 -23.67 15.58 1.33
CA ARG A 68 -23.28 15.21 2.69
C ARG A 68 -24.44 14.72 3.56
N LEU A 69 -25.68 15.06 3.19
CA LEU A 69 -26.88 14.58 3.89
C LEU A 69 -27.28 13.16 3.47
N ARG A 70 -26.55 12.54 2.52
CA ARG A 70 -26.92 11.26 1.94
C ARG A 70 -27.04 10.17 3.01
N GLY A 71 -28.24 9.59 3.07
CA GLY A 71 -28.52 8.46 3.93
C GLY A 71 -28.72 8.81 5.40
N GLU A 72 -28.51 10.07 5.80
CA GLU A 72 -28.79 10.57 7.15
C GLU A 72 -30.30 10.72 7.42
N THR A 73 -30.67 10.69 8.69
CA THR A 73 -32.04 10.99 9.14
C THR A 73 -32.09 12.43 9.64
N ALA A 74 -33.00 13.23 9.09
CA ALA A 74 -33.11 14.64 9.44
C ALA A 74 -33.49 14.83 10.91
N SER A 75 -32.65 15.51 11.69
CA SER A 75 -32.90 15.81 13.12
C SER A 75 -33.84 17.00 13.33
N PHE A 76 -34.01 17.84 12.30
CA PHE A 76 -34.91 18.99 12.22
C PHE A 76 -35.49 19.10 10.79
N ASP A 77 -36.44 20.01 10.59
CA ASP A 77 -37.02 20.26 9.27
C ASP A 77 -35.97 20.98 8.39
N ILE A 78 -35.60 20.39 7.27
CA ILE A 78 -34.65 20.97 6.31
C ILE A 78 -35.44 21.88 5.38
N GLU A 79 -35.44 23.18 5.69
CA GLU A 79 -36.09 24.22 4.91
C GLU A 79 -35.10 25.24 4.35
N ALA A 80 -35.37 25.72 3.15
CA ALA A 80 -34.64 26.83 2.54
C ALA A 80 -35.58 27.61 1.61
N ASN A 81 -35.39 28.93 1.55
CA ASN A 81 -36.19 29.84 0.71
C ASN A 81 -37.73 29.71 0.91
N GLY A 82 -38.18 29.33 2.11
CA GLY A 82 -39.59 29.13 2.44
C GLY A 82 -40.20 27.80 1.97
N ASN A 83 -39.39 26.89 1.43
CA ASN A 83 -39.79 25.54 1.05
C ASN A 83 -39.16 24.50 1.99
N VAL A 84 -39.98 23.55 2.47
CA VAL A 84 -39.51 22.40 3.25
C VAL A 84 -39.13 21.27 2.29
N TYR A 85 -37.86 20.88 2.30
CA TYR A 85 -37.33 19.80 1.45
C TYR A 85 -37.45 18.44 2.15
N VAL A 86 -37.15 18.39 3.44
CA VAL A 86 -37.20 17.15 4.24
C VAL A 86 -37.79 17.45 5.61
N GLU A 87 -38.85 16.74 5.97
CA GLU A 87 -39.43 16.80 7.32
C GLU A 87 -38.56 16.06 8.34
N LYS A 88 -38.57 16.55 9.59
CA LYS A 88 -37.89 15.95 10.74
C LYS A 88 -38.25 14.46 10.89
N GLY A 89 -37.23 13.65 11.14
CA GLY A 89 -37.34 12.20 11.34
C GLY A 89 -37.43 11.40 10.05
N ARG A 90 -37.49 12.05 8.87
CA ARG A 90 -37.41 11.35 7.59
C ARG A 90 -35.97 11.18 7.15
N ARG A 91 -35.70 10.06 6.49
CA ARG A 91 -34.40 9.79 5.87
C ARG A 91 -34.24 10.62 4.59
N VAL A 92 -33.08 11.23 4.42
CA VAL A 92 -32.75 11.99 3.21
C VAL A 92 -32.51 11.00 2.07
N THR A 93 -33.26 11.18 0.97
CA THR A 93 -33.19 10.31 -0.21
C THR A 93 -32.51 11.02 -1.36
N ALA A 94 -32.07 10.28 -2.37
CA ALA A 94 -31.49 10.84 -3.60
C ALA A 94 -32.44 11.85 -4.30
N ARG A 95 -33.76 11.73 -4.10
CA ARG A 95 -34.73 12.71 -4.62
C ARG A 95 -34.59 14.07 -3.92
N HIS A 96 -34.46 14.08 -2.60
CA HIS A 96 -34.32 15.32 -1.82
C HIS A 96 -33.01 16.03 -2.16
N ILE A 97 -31.91 15.27 -2.28
CA ILE A 97 -30.59 15.81 -2.68
C ILE A 97 -30.67 16.51 -4.04
N ARG A 98 -31.25 15.85 -5.05
CA ARG A 98 -31.44 16.45 -6.39
C ARG A 98 -32.32 17.70 -6.37
N GLN A 99 -33.28 17.79 -5.45
CA GLN A 99 -34.11 19.00 -5.31
C GLN A 99 -33.31 20.15 -4.70
N LEU A 100 -32.55 19.89 -3.64
CA LEU A 100 -31.66 20.88 -3.01
C LEU A 100 -30.60 21.40 -3.99
N GLU A 101 -29.98 20.51 -4.78
CA GLU A 101 -29.01 20.89 -5.82
C GLU A 101 -29.65 21.73 -6.93
N LYS A 102 -30.84 21.32 -7.40
CA LYS A 102 -31.55 22.04 -8.47
C LYS A 102 -31.96 23.44 -8.05
N ASP A 103 -32.35 23.60 -6.79
CA ASP A 103 -32.80 24.88 -6.24
C ASP A 103 -31.62 25.73 -5.71
N GLY A 104 -30.38 25.24 -5.82
CA GLY A 104 -29.16 25.98 -5.49
C GLY A 104 -29.04 26.32 -4.00
N VAL A 105 -29.43 25.39 -3.14
CA VAL A 105 -29.45 25.61 -1.68
C VAL A 105 -28.06 25.40 -1.09
N ASP A 106 -27.35 26.50 -0.89
CA ASP A 106 -26.00 26.48 -0.32
C ASP A 106 -25.98 26.73 1.21
N HIS A 107 -27.08 27.23 1.77
CA HIS A 107 -27.20 27.54 3.20
C HIS A 107 -28.56 27.12 3.73
N ILE A 108 -28.59 26.56 4.94
CA ILE A 108 -29.82 26.23 5.66
C ILE A 108 -29.79 26.79 7.09
N GLU A 109 -30.96 27.13 7.61
CA GLU A 109 -31.09 27.48 9.03
C GLU A 109 -31.10 26.19 9.86
N VAL A 110 -30.32 26.16 10.93
CA VAL A 110 -30.21 25.01 11.82
C VAL A 110 -30.46 25.40 13.27
N PRO A 111 -31.06 24.51 14.09
CA PRO A 111 -31.21 24.78 15.51
C PRO A 111 -29.85 24.75 16.21
N VAL A 112 -29.69 25.57 17.25
CA VAL A 112 -28.46 25.61 18.09
C VAL A 112 -28.13 24.23 18.67
N GLU A 113 -29.14 23.41 18.95
CA GLU A 113 -28.96 22.03 19.43
C GLU A 113 -28.21 21.14 18.44
N TYR A 114 -28.23 21.44 17.14
CA TYR A 114 -27.58 20.61 16.11
C TYR A 114 -26.04 20.70 16.14
N ILE A 115 -25.49 21.86 16.53
CA ILE A 115 -24.04 22.05 16.62
C ILE A 115 -23.47 21.46 17.92
N VAL A 116 -24.32 21.21 18.93
CA VAL A 116 -23.90 20.61 20.19
C VAL A 116 -23.44 19.17 19.94
N GLY A 117 -22.23 18.86 20.41
CA GLY A 117 -21.60 17.55 20.17
C GLY A 117 -20.86 17.44 18.83
N LYS A 118 -20.94 18.45 17.95
CA LYS A 118 -20.01 18.55 16.81
C LYS A 118 -18.62 18.95 17.30
N VAL A 119 -17.59 18.55 16.55
CA VAL A 119 -16.18 18.73 16.94
C VAL A 119 -15.58 19.94 16.22
N SER A 120 -14.90 20.81 16.96
CA SER A 120 -14.19 21.97 16.41
C SER A 120 -13.03 21.57 15.51
N SER A 121 -12.87 22.27 14.38
CA SER A 121 -11.72 22.05 13.48
C SER A 121 -10.46 22.81 13.86
N LYS A 122 -10.58 23.89 14.64
CA LYS A 122 -9.48 24.80 14.99
C LYS A 122 -9.67 25.40 16.37
N ASP A 123 -8.60 26.01 16.89
CA ASP A 123 -8.64 26.78 18.12
C ASP A 123 -9.43 28.08 17.93
N TYR A 124 -10.36 28.35 18.84
CA TYR A 124 -11.07 29.63 18.95
C TYR A 124 -10.59 30.36 20.19
N ILE A 125 -10.08 31.57 20.00
CA ILE A 125 -9.57 32.42 21.07
C ILE A 125 -10.48 33.62 21.30
N ASN A 126 -10.54 34.09 22.53
CA ASN A 126 -11.13 35.39 22.83
C ASN A 126 -10.07 36.47 22.58
N GLU A 127 -10.25 37.32 21.56
CA GLU A 127 -9.27 38.37 21.22
C GLU A 127 -9.07 39.40 22.34
N ALA A 128 -10.06 39.57 23.23
CA ALA A 128 -9.98 40.53 24.33
C ALA A 128 -9.15 40.01 25.51
N THR A 129 -9.18 38.71 25.81
CA THR A 129 -8.47 38.10 26.94
C THR A 129 -7.24 37.29 26.54
N GLY A 130 -7.16 36.86 25.27
CA GLY A 130 -6.15 35.94 24.77
C GLY A 130 -6.37 34.48 25.19
N GLU A 131 -7.47 34.15 25.85
CA GLU A 131 -7.75 32.79 26.32
C GLU A 131 -8.40 31.93 25.21
N ILE A 132 -8.05 30.64 25.17
CA ILE A 132 -8.68 29.67 24.27
C ILE A 132 -10.06 29.32 24.82
N ILE A 133 -11.10 29.57 24.03
CA ILE A 133 -12.50 29.24 24.35
C ILE A 133 -12.77 27.77 24.02
N VAL A 134 -12.37 27.33 22.83
CA VAL A 134 -12.50 25.95 22.34
C VAL A 134 -11.22 25.59 21.61
N ALA A 135 -10.55 24.51 22.04
CA ALA A 135 -9.38 23.98 21.35
C ALA A 135 -9.82 23.18 20.11
N ALA A 136 -8.90 22.97 19.16
CA ALA A 136 -9.10 22.08 18.02
C ALA A 136 -9.34 20.64 18.51
N ASN A 137 -10.22 19.91 17.82
CA ASN A 137 -10.66 18.56 18.19
C ASN A 137 -11.48 18.47 19.50
N GLN A 138 -12.08 19.59 19.94
CA GLN A 138 -12.93 19.62 21.13
C GLN A 138 -14.41 19.62 20.73
N GLU A 139 -15.23 18.87 21.46
CA GLU A 139 -16.68 18.93 21.30
C GLU A 139 -17.24 20.28 21.73
N ILE A 140 -18.14 20.82 20.91
CA ILE A 140 -18.80 22.08 21.16
C ILE A 140 -19.96 21.86 22.13
N SER A 141 -19.85 22.45 23.32
CA SER A 141 -20.92 22.49 24.32
C SER A 141 -21.77 23.76 24.19
N LEU A 142 -22.95 23.78 24.82
CA LEU A 142 -23.81 24.97 24.89
C LEU A 142 -23.09 26.16 25.56
N GLU A 143 -22.29 25.89 26.60
CA GLU A 143 -21.49 26.91 27.29
C GLU A 143 -20.41 27.48 26.36
N ALA A 144 -19.72 26.61 25.60
CA ALA A 144 -18.73 27.03 24.62
C ALA A 144 -19.35 27.93 23.54
N LEU A 145 -20.53 27.59 23.02
CA LEU A 145 -21.25 28.43 22.04
C LEU A 145 -21.58 29.81 22.59
N ALA A 146 -22.07 29.89 23.83
CA ALA A 146 -22.36 31.17 24.48
C ALA A 146 -21.09 32.03 24.60
N ASN A 147 -19.97 31.43 25.01
CA ASN A 147 -18.69 32.12 25.13
C ASN A 147 -18.14 32.58 23.77
N LEU A 148 -18.27 31.75 22.72
CA LEU A 148 -17.87 32.10 21.35
C LEU A 148 -18.69 33.27 20.81
N SER A 149 -20.00 33.26 21.05
CA SER A 149 -20.90 34.35 20.66
C SER A 149 -20.57 35.65 21.40
N GLN A 150 -20.30 35.58 22.72
CA GLN A 150 -19.90 36.74 23.53
C GLN A 150 -18.55 37.31 23.10
N ALA A 151 -17.62 36.46 22.68
CA ALA A 151 -16.32 36.86 22.14
C ALA A 151 -16.42 37.45 20.72
N GLY A 152 -17.60 37.44 20.09
CA GLY A 152 -17.84 38.05 18.79
C GLY A 152 -17.53 37.16 17.59
N HIS A 153 -17.32 35.85 17.78
CA HIS A 153 -17.14 34.91 16.67
C HIS A 153 -18.45 34.77 15.88
N LYS A 154 -18.40 35.12 14.59
CA LYS A 154 -19.54 35.03 13.67
C LYS A 154 -19.55 33.77 12.82
N SER A 155 -18.42 33.07 12.74
CA SER A 155 -18.25 31.87 11.93
C SER A 155 -17.59 30.77 12.77
N LEU A 156 -18.15 29.57 12.69
CA LEU A 156 -17.64 28.36 13.34
C LEU A 156 -17.40 27.30 12.28
N GLN A 157 -16.31 26.55 12.44
CA GLN A 157 -15.89 25.49 11.54
C GLN A 157 -15.78 24.21 12.34
N VAL A 158 -16.60 23.22 11.99
CA VAL A 158 -16.60 21.90 12.62
C VAL A 158 -16.17 20.84 11.63
N LEU A 159 -15.72 19.70 12.14
CA LEU A 159 -15.38 18.54 11.32
C LEU A 159 -16.64 17.95 10.68
N PHE A 160 -16.56 17.62 9.39
CA PHE A 160 -17.55 16.77 8.75
C PHE A 160 -17.24 15.31 9.09
N THR A 161 -18.15 14.68 9.85
CA THR A 161 -18.07 13.27 10.21
C THR A 161 -19.44 12.61 10.03
N ASN A 162 -19.45 11.43 9.43
CA ASN A 162 -20.63 10.60 9.18
C ASN A 162 -20.30 9.13 9.50
N ASP A 163 -21.30 8.36 9.89
CA ASP A 163 -21.18 6.94 10.24
C ASP A 163 -21.00 6.02 9.01
N LEU A 164 -21.11 6.58 7.80
CA LEU A 164 -21.18 5.82 6.55
C LEU A 164 -19.87 5.88 5.76
N ASP A 165 -19.41 7.08 5.41
CA ASP A 165 -18.30 7.32 4.47
C ASP A 165 -17.24 8.31 4.98
N HIS A 166 -17.47 8.96 6.13
CA HIS A 166 -16.53 9.92 6.74
C HIS A 166 -16.38 9.68 8.24
N GLY A 167 -15.80 8.54 8.62
CA GLY A 167 -15.65 8.18 10.03
C GLY A 167 -14.75 9.14 10.84
N PRO A 168 -15.03 9.37 12.14
CA PRO A 168 -14.28 10.29 13.00
C PRO A 168 -12.91 9.74 13.47
N PHE A 169 -12.24 8.90 12.67
CA PHE A 169 -11.08 8.10 13.09
C PHE A 169 -9.91 8.92 13.63
N MET A 170 -9.51 9.96 12.89
CA MET A 170 -8.39 10.81 13.28
C MET A 170 -8.75 11.71 14.47
N SER A 171 -10.02 12.10 14.62
CA SER A 171 -10.52 12.84 15.78
C SER A 171 -10.39 12.00 17.05
N GLU A 172 -10.85 10.75 17.04
CA GLU A 172 -10.75 9.86 18.20
C GLU A 172 -9.30 9.48 18.51
N THR A 173 -8.49 9.29 17.46
CA THR A 173 -7.04 9.05 17.62
C THR A 173 -6.34 10.23 18.30
N LEU A 174 -6.70 11.47 17.97
CA LEU A 174 -6.16 12.67 18.62
C LEU A 174 -6.54 12.77 20.10
N ARG A 175 -7.70 12.22 20.52
CA ARG A 175 -8.14 12.25 21.93
C ARG A 175 -7.33 11.30 22.83
N ILE A 176 -6.84 10.20 22.27
CA ILE A 176 -5.99 9.23 23.00
C ILE A 176 -4.49 9.55 22.91
N ASP A 177 -4.11 10.46 22.03
CA ASP A 177 -2.75 10.95 21.89
C ASP A 177 -2.34 11.75 23.12
N SER A 178 -1.31 11.27 23.83
CA SER A 178 -0.78 11.93 25.02
C SER A 178 0.19 13.07 24.69
N THR A 179 0.52 13.27 23.41
CA THR A 179 1.49 14.26 22.95
C THR A 179 0.78 15.49 22.38
N VAL A 180 1.40 16.67 22.54
CA VAL A 180 0.81 17.97 22.16
C VAL A 180 1.62 18.70 21.10
N ASP A 181 2.93 18.47 21.07
CA ASP A 181 3.89 19.20 20.25
C ASP A 181 4.92 18.25 19.63
N ARG A 182 5.70 18.78 18.68
CA ARG A 182 6.72 18.00 17.97
C ARG A 182 7.73 17.35 18.91
N ILE A 183 8.15 18.04 19.97
CA ILE A 183 9.20 17.52 20.87
C ILE A 183 8.64 16.37 21.70
N SER A 184 7.43 16.50 22.29
CA SER A 184 6.82 15.38 23.02
C SER A 184 6.58 14.15 22.14
N ALA A 185 6.17 14.36 20.88
CA ALA A 185 6.01 13.29 19.90
C ALA A 185 7.34 12.58 19.59
N LEU A 186 8.40 13.32 19.28
CA LEU A 186 9.73 12.77 19.03
C LEU A 186 10.30 12.02 20.24
N VAL A 187 10.08 12.54 21.44
CA VAL A 187 10.48 11.89 22.70
C VAL A 187 9.77 10.55 22.88
N GLU A 188 8.47 10.47 22.56
CA GLU A 188 7.71 9.22 22.69
C GLU A 188 8.14 8.17 21.65
N ILE A 189 8.42 8.59 20.42
CA ILE A 189 9.05 7.73 19.39
C ILE A 189 10.42 7.23 19.87
N TYR A 190 11.25 8.12 20.43
CA TYR A 190 12.57 7.75 20.94
C TYR A 190 12.47 6.72 22.06
N ARG A 191 11.59 6.92 23.04
CA ARG A 191 11.38 5.97 24.16
C ARG A 191 10.93 4.60 23.68
N MET A 192 10.11 4.54 22.63
CA MET A 192 9.67 3.29 22.03
C MET A 192 10.81 2.56 21.30
N MET A 193 11.66 3.30 20.58
CA MET A 193 12.79 2.72 19.85
C MET A 193 13.97 2.35 20.77
N ARG A 194 14.21 3.13 21.81
CA ARG A 194 15.31 2.96 22.78
C ARG A 194 14.79 3.02 24.21
N PRO A 195 14.10 1.96 24.68
CA PRO A 195 13.57 1.94 26.04
C PRO A 195 14.71 1.96 27.06
N GLY A 196 14.64 2.91 27.99
CA GLY A 196 15.61 3.06 29.09
C GLY A 196 16.75 4.05 28.83
N GLU A 197 16.94 4.53 27.61
CA GLU A 197 17.85 5.64 27.33
C GLU A 197 17.15 6.98 27.58
N PRO A 198 17.78 7.93 28.31
CA PRO A 198 17.20 9.25 28.53
C PRO A 198 17.09 10.01 27.19
N PRO A 199 15.91 10.51 26.81
CA PRO A 199 15.73 11.23 25.56
C PRO A 199 16.29 12.66 25.68
N THR A 200 17.14 13.06 24.75
CA THR A 200 17.45 14.47 24.48
C THR A 200 16.78 14.91 23.19
N LYS A 201 16.53 16.21 23.03
CA LYS A 201 15.86 16.75 21.84
C LYS A 201 16.64 16.38 20.57
N GLU A 202 17.95 16.59 20.59
CA GLU A 202 18.84 16.37 19.46
C GLU A 202 18.91 14.87 19.10
N ALA A 203 18.94 13.99 20.11
CA ALA A 203 18.96 12.54 19.87
C ALA A 203 17.63 12.03 19.30
N ALA A 204 16.51 12.58 19.75
CA ALA A 204 15.18 12.22 19.26
C ALA A 204 14.96 12.70 17.82
N GLU A 205 15.33 13.94 17.50
CA GLU A 205 15.30 14.48 16.13
C GLU A 205 16.21 13.66 15.20
N ALA A 206 17.47 13.46 15.58
CA ALA A 206 18.41 12.69 14.76
C ALA A 206 17.95 11.24 14.55
N LEU A 207 17.34 10.60 15.55
CA LEU A 207 16.78 9.27 15.41
C LEU A 207 15.64 9.26 14.39
N PHE A 208 14.66 10.15 14.52
CA PHE A 208 13.50 10.20 13.62
C PHE A 208 13.91 10.46 12.16
N GLU A 209 14.78 11.44 11.93
CA GLU A 209 15.35 11.72 10.60
C GLU A 209 16.06 10.49 10.01
N SER A 210 16.84 9.79 10.84
CA SER A 210 17.58 8.61 10.42
C SER A 210 16.71 7.39 10.09
N LEU A 211 15.46 7.35 10.56
CA LEU A 211 14.57 6.20 10.36
C LEU A 211 13.96 6.16 8.97
N PHE A 212 13.53 7.30 8.43
CA PHE A 212 12.72 7.35 7.19
C PHE A 212 13.28 8.29 6.11
N PHE A 213 14.02 9.32 6.52
CA PHE A 213 14.43 10.43 5.66
C PHE A 213 15.92 10.41 5.28
N SER A 214 16.70 9.49 5.87
CA SER A 214 18.13 9.33 5.57
C SER A 214 18.38 8.30 4.47
N GLU A 215 18.97 8.73 3.34
CA GLU A 215 19.34 7.86 2.21
C GLU A 215 20.34 6.75 2.58
N GLU A 216 21.15 6.96 3.61
CA GLU A 216 22.10 5.95 4.10
C GLU A 216 21.36 4.76 4.74
N ARG A 217 20.21 5.02 5.37
CA ARG A 217 19.49 4.04 6.22
C ARG A 217 18.17 3.58 5.63
N TYR A 218 17.52 4.40 4.81
CA TYR A 218 16.24 4.11 4.21
C TYR A 218 16.32 4.22 2.69
N ASP A 219 15.76 3.22 2.02
CA ASP A 219 15.72 3.13 0.56
C ASP A 219 14.54 2.26 0.14
N LEU A 220 13.62 2.81 -0.63
CA LEU A 220 12.52 2.09 -1.27
C LEU A 220 12.99 1.33 -2.51
N SER A 221 14.14 1.69 -3.10
CA SER A 221 14.53 1.37 -4.48
C SER A 221 13.54 1.92 -5.52
N THR A 222 13.94 1.95 -6.78
CA THR A 222 13.07 2.33 -7.91
C THR A 222 11.79 1.49 -7.94
N VAL A 223 11.88 0.18 -7.68
CA VAL A 223 10.72 -0.72 -7.71
C VAL A 223 9.75 -0.42 -6.56
N GLY A 224 10.27 -0.18 -5.35
CA GLY A 224 9.43 0.15 -4.21
C GLY A 224 8.76 1.50 -4.37
N ARG A 225 9.46 2.50 -4.90
CA ARG A 225 8.89 3.82 -5.19
C ARG A 225 7.83 3.75 -6.28
N MET A 226 8.09 3.03 -7.38
CA MET A 226 7.11 2.79 -8.45
C MET A 226 5.83 2.12 -7.91
N LYS A 227 5.97 1.03 -7.15
CA LYS A 227 4.82 0.33 -6.53
C LYS A 227 4.08 1.21 -5.53
N PHE A 228 4.81 1.98 -4.73
CA PHE A 228 4.22 2.91 -3.77
C PHE A 228 3.35 3.94 -4.50
N ASN A 229 3.93 4.64 -5.47
CA ASN A 229 3.26 5.67 -6.26
C ASN A 229 2.02 5.11 -7.00
N SER A 230 2.16 3.96 -7.66
CA SER A 230 1.04 3.28 -8.33
C SER A 230 -0.07 2.91 -7.34
N SER A 231 0.27 2.46 -6.13
CA SER A 231 -0.71 2.11 -5.10
C SER A 231 -1.48 3.34 -4.59
N ILE A 232 -0.83 4.49 -4.40
CA ILE A 232 -1.49 5.72 -3.93
C ILE A 232 -2.07 6.57 -5.08
N GLY A 233 -1.98 6.13 -6.34
CA GLY A 233 -2.52 6.85 -7.50
C GLY A 233 -1.71 8.09 -7.91
N ARG A 234 -0.40 8.09 -7.67
CA ARG A 234 0.51 9.20 -8.02
C ARG A 234 1.26 8.87 -9.30
N GLU A 235 1.00 9.61 -10.38
CA GLU A 235 1.61 9.38 -11.70
C GLU A 235 3.05 9.89 -11.80
N ASP A 236 3.38 10.98 -11.08
CA ASP A 236 4.67 11.67 -11.15
C ASP A 236 5.28 11.85 -9.75
N ALA A 237 6.15 10.93 -9.32
CA ALA A 237 7.05 11.23 -8.22
C ALA A 237 8.50 10.96 -8.63
N LEU A 238 9.37 11.87 -8.20
CA LEU A 238 10.82 11.81 -8.36
C LEU A 238 11.35 10.44 -7.89
N ASP A 239 12.46 9.98 -8.49
CA ASP A 239 13.23 8.79 -8.09
C ASP A 239 13.92 9.00 -6.72
N GLN A 240 13.13 9.29 -5.68
CA GLN A 240 13.59 9.43 -4.31
C GLN A 240 13.42 8.10 -3.58
N GLY A 241 14.53 7.61 -3.02
CA GLY A 241 14.56 6.37 -2.25
C GLY A 241 14.02 6.50 -0.82
N THR A 242 14.03 7.69 -0.24
CA THR A 242 13.48 7.95 1.10
C THR A 242 12.00 8.29 1.05
N LEU A 243 11.31 8.17 2.19
CA LEU A 243 9.93 8.67 2.31
C LEU A 243 9.93 10.19 2.42
N ASP A 244 8.83 10.82 2.00
CA ASP A 244 8.54 12.22 2.30
C ASP A 244 7.30 12.34 3.23
N GLU A 245 6.99 13.58 3.67
CA GLU A 245 5.82 13.82 4.51
C GLU A 245 4.51 13.49 3.79
N THR A 246 4.45 13.74 2.48
CA THR A 246 3.24 13.53 1.67
C THR A 246 2.95 12.04 1.51
N ASP A 247 3.97 11.21 1.35
CA ASP A 247 3.89 9.77 1.26
C ASP A 247 3.19 9.19 2.49
N ILE A 248 3.61 9.62 3.69
CA ILE A 248 3.02 9.13 4.95
C ILE A 248 1.55 9.55 5.07
N VAL A 249 1.24 10.80 4.75
CA VAL A 249 -0.14 11.33 4.80
C VAL A 249 -1.05 10.61 3.80
N GLU A 250 -0.60 10.41 2.56
CA GLU A 250 -1.40 9.72 1.53
C GLU A 250 -1.62 8.24 1.85
N VAL A 251 -0.66 7.56 2.49
CA VAL A 251 -0.87 6.20 3.02
C VAL A 251 -1.97 6.18 4.07
N MET A 252 -1.94 7.13 5.02
CA MET A 252 -2.97 7.22 6.05
C MET A 252 -4.35 7.53 5.44
N LYS A 253 -4.42 8.44 4.46
CA LYS A 253 -5.65 8.75 3.73
C LYS A 253 -6.20 7.54 2.98
N LYS A 254 -5.35 6.82 2.24
CA LYS A 254 -5.76 5.61 1.52
C LYS A 254 -6.30 4.54 2.50
N LEU A 255 -5.64 4.35 3.64
CA LEU A 255 -6.09 3.41 4.66
C LEU A 255 -7.44 3.83 5.28
N ILE A 256 -7.65 5.12 5.54
CA ILE A 256 -8.94 5.66 5.98
C ILE A 256 -10.03 5.47 4.91
N ALA A 257 -9.72 5.70 3.64
CA ALA A 257 -10.64 5.50 2.53
C ALA A 257 -11.10 4.03 2.46
N ILE A 258 -10.17 3.07 2.57
CA ILE A 258 -10.50 1.63 2.63
C ILE A 258 -11.40 1.34 3.83
N ARG A 259 -11.15 1.95 5.00
CA ARG A 259 -11.99 1.77 6.19
C ARG A 259 -13.40 2.34 6.00
N ASN A 260 -13.54 3.44 5.25
CA ASN A 260 -14.82 4.01 4.82
C ASN A 260 -15.51 3.21 3.69
N GLY A 261 -14.94 2.08 3.26
CA GLY A 261 -15.49 1.24 2.19
C GLY A 261 -15.18 1.74 0.77
N ILE A 262 -14.25 2.70 0.63
CA ILE A 262 -13.81 3.24 -0.65
C ILE A 262 -12.46 2.62 -0.99
N GLY A 263 -12.46 1.69 -1.95
CA GLY A 263 -11.29 0.94 -2.39
C GLY A 263 -11.27 -0.50 -1.90
N GLU A 264 -10.22 -1.23 -2.28
CA GLU A 264 -10.06 -2.64 -1.99
C GLU A 264 -8.78 -2.90 -1.19
N VAL A 265 -8.76 -4.01 -0.45
CA VAL A 265 -7.57 -4.46 0.27
C VAL A 265 -6.66 -5.20 -0.71
N ASP A 266 -5.37 -4.87 -0.69
CA ASP A 266 -4.39 -5.54 -1.54
C ASP A 266 -4.23 -7.01 -1.15
N ASP A 267 -4.20 -7.90 -2.15
CA ASP A 267 -3.85 -9.31 -1.96
C ASP A 267 -2.32 -9.49 -1.97
N ILE A 268 -1.78 -10.01 -0.86
CA ILE A 268 -0.34 -10.26 -0.68
C ILE A 268 0.16 -11.37 -1.62
N ASP A 269 -0.71 -12.29 -2.02
CA ASP A 269 -0.36 -13.48 -2.80
C ASP A 269 -0.37 -13.22 -4.31
N HIS A 270 -0.99 -12.13 -4.74
CA HIS A 270 -0.96 -11.63 -6.10
C HIS A 270 0.50 -11.43 -6.59
N LEU A 271 0.87 -11.99 -7.76
CA LEU A 271 2.25 -11.90 -8.26
C LEU A 271 2.70 -10.46 -8.60
N GLY A 272 1.76 -9.53 -8.75
CA GLY A 272 2.08 -8.09 -8.81
C GLY A 272 2.64 -7.51 -7.51
N ASN A 273 2.51 -8.21 -6.39
CA ASN A 273 3.03 -7.84 -5.06
C ASN A 273 4.21 -8.73 -4.62
N ARG A 274 4.55 -9.76 -5.42
CA ARG A 274 5.66 -10.67 -5.18
C ARG A 274 6.73 -10.50 -6.25
N ARG A 275 7.93 -10.13 -5.83
CA ARG A 275 9.06 -9.83 -6.71
C ARG A 275 10.10 -10.94 -6.66
N ILE A 276 10.63 -11.32 -7.82
CA ILE A 276 11.75 -12.24 -7.95
C ILE A 276 13.05 -11.48 -7.76
N ARG A 277 13.90 -11.97 -6.86
CA ARG A 277 15.28 -11.50 -6.73
C ARG A 277 16.19 -12.46 -7.47
N SER A 278 17.00 -11.93 -8.37
CA SER A 278 18.01 -12.73 -9.07
C SER A 278 19.29 -12.84 -8.24
N VAL A 279 20.19 -13.73 -8.66
CA VAL A 279 21.52 -13.88 -8.03
C VAL A 279 22.29 -12.55 -8.05
N GLY A 280 22.17 -11.78 -9.14
CA GLY A 280 22.87 -10.50 -9.28
C GLY A 280 22.47 -9.49 -8.20
N GLU A 281 21.17 -9.28 -8.00
CA GLU A 281 20.67 -8.36 -6.97
C GLU A 281 21.03 -8.81 -5.54
N MET A 282 20.91 -10.12 -5.28
CA MET A 282 21.30 -10.65 -3.96
C MET A 282 22.80 -10.47 -3.70
N ALA A 283 23.64 -10.73 -4.71
CA ALA A 283 25.08 -10.53 -4.61
C ALA A 283 25.45 -9.05 -4.45
N GLU A 284 24.79 -8.14 -5.18
CA GLU A 284 24.96 -6.69 -5.04
C GLU A 284 24.69 -6.22 -3.62
N ASN A 285 23.60 -6.68 -3.01
CA ASN A 285 23.28 -6.35 -1.62
C ASN A 285 24.37 -6.77 -0.64
N GLN A 286 24.87 -8.00 -0.77
CA GLN A 286 25.93 -8.51 0.10
C GLN A 286 27.26 -7.78 -0.13
N PHE A 287 27.54 -7.44 -1.39
CA PHE A 287 28.69 -6.61 -1.74
C PHE A 287 28.60 -5.22 -1.11
N ARG A 288 27.41 -4.58 -1.16
CA ARG A 288 27.15 -3.29 -0.51
C ARG A 288 27.33 -3.36 1.01
N VAL A 289 26.87 -4.41 1.66
CA VAL A 289 27.12 -4.63 3.11
C VAL A 289 28.62 -4.68 3.39
N GLY A 290 29.40 -5.34 2.52
CA GLY A 290 30.86 -5.33 2.56
C GLY A 290 31.45 -3.91 2.43
N LEU A 291 30.94 -3.12 1.48
CA LEU A 291 31.38 -1.74 1.25
C LEU A 291 31.08 -0.82 2.44
N VAL A 292 29.89 -0.89 3.04
CA VAL A 292 29.54 -0.08 4.22
C VAL A 292 30.50 -0.34 5.39
N ARG A 293 30.94 -1.60 5.57
CA ARG A 293 31.95 -1.94 6.59
C ARG A 293 33.31 -1.31 6.27
N VAL A 294 33.72 -1.34 5.01
CA VAL A 294 34.97 -0.70 4.56
C VAL A 294 34.88 0.81 4.72
N GLU A 295 33.80 1.43 4.29
CA GLU A 295 33.54 2.86 4.40
C GLU A 295 33.69 3.35 5.85
N ARG A 296 33.09 2.64 6.82
CA ARG A 296 33.21 2.98 8.24
C ARG A 296 34.67 2.95 8.71
N ALA A 297 35.43 1.92 8.35
CA ALA A 297 36.83 1.80 8.72
C ALA A 297 37.70 2.89 8.04
N VAL A 298 37.38 3.25 6.80
CA VAL A 298 38.06 4.33 6.06
C VAL A 298 37.76 5.69 6.70
N LYS A 299 36.49 6.00 7.01
CA LYS A 299 36.10 7.25 7.70
C LYS A 299 36.83 7.40 9.04
N GLU A 300 36.93 6.34 9.82
CA GLU A 300 37.64 6.35 11.10
C GLU A 300 39.15 6.59 10.92
N ARG A 301 39.79 5.95 9.93
CA ARG A 301 41.22 6.16 9.64
C ARG A 301 41.52 7.55 9.12
N LEU A 302 40.67 8.10 8.26
CA LEU A 302 40.82 9.46 7.74
C LEU A 302 40.67 10.52 8.83
N SER A 303 39.92 10.24 9.89
CA SER A 303 39.77 11.16 11.03
C SER A 303 40.99 11.20 11.96
N LEU A 304 41.83 10.16 11.96
CA LEU A 304 42.94 9.98 12.91
C LEU A 304 44.32 10.12 12.25
N GLY A 305 44.41 10.01 10.92
CA GLY A 305 45.67 9.92 10.17
C GLY A 305 46.21 11.25 9.65
N ASP A 306 47.53 11.29 9.48
CA ASP A 306 48.22 12.36 8.75
C ASP A 306 48.05 12.14 7.25
N LEU A 307 47.34 13.06 6.57
CA LEU A 307 46.84 12.86 5.21
C LEU A 307 47.95 12.84 4.16
N ASP A 308 49.12 13.40 4.45
CA ASP A 308 50.21 13.56 3.48
C ASP A 308 50.98 12.25 3.21
N ALA A 309 50.92 11.28 4.14
CA ALA A 309 51.67 10.03 4.05
C ALA A 309 50.83 8.80 3.69
N VAL A 310 49.50 8.91 3.70
CA VAL A 310 48.58 7.77 3.54
C VAL A 310 48.18 7.59 2.08
N MET A 311 48.45 6.42 1.51
CA MET A 311 48.00 6.08 0.15
C MET A 311 46.62 5.41 0.19
N PRO A 312 45.76 5.56 -0.85
CA PRO A 312 44.43 4.95 -0.88
C PRO A 312 44.40 3.44 -0.69
N GLN A 313 45.43 2.73 -1.16
CA GLN A 313 45.56 1.27 -0.97
C GLN A 313 45.71 0.87 0.51
N ASP A 314 46.24 1.75 1.36
CA ASP A 314 46.43 1.49 2.79
C ASP A 314 45.11 1.63 3.56
N LEU A 315 44.16 2.37 2.99
CA LEU A 315 42.82 2.57 3.56
C LEU A 315 41.87 1.41 3.24
N ILE A 316 42.04 0.75 2.09
CA ILE A 316 41.10 -0.26 1.59
C ILE A 316 41.55 -1.67 1.98
N ASN A 317 40.75 -2.35 2.80
CA ASN A 317 40.93 -3.76 3.11
C ASN A 317 39.91 -4.61 2.35
N ALA A 318 40.36 -5.59 1.57
CA ALA A 318 39.49 -6.49 0.81
C ALA A 318 38.85 -7.61 1.66
N LYS A 319 39.35 -7.87 2.88
CA LYS A 319 38.83 -8.96 3.74
C LYS A 319 37.34 -8.80 4.08
N PRO A 320 36.83 -7.63 4.52
CA PRO A 320 35.41 -7.48 4.83
C PRO A 320 34.48 -7.74 3.63
N ILE A 321 34.89 -7.31 2.44
CA ILE A 321 34.12 -7.50 1.20
C ILE A 321 34.12 -8.98 0.81
N SER A 322 35.30 -9.58 0.71
CA SER A 322 35.43 -10.99 0.32
C SER A 322 34.79 -11.95 1.33
N ALA A 323 34.81 -11.62 2.62
CA ALA A 323 34.11 -12.39 3.64
C ALA A 323 32.60 -12.36 3.45
N ALA A 324 31.99 -11.18 3.22
CA ALA A 324 30.55 -11.05 3.00
C ALA A 324 30.09 -11.82 1.76
N VAL A 325 30.85 -11.75 0.66
CA VAL A 325 30.54 -12.50 -0.58
C VAL A 325 30.70 -14.01 -0.38
N LYS A 326 31.79 -14.46 0.28
CA LYS A 326 32.00 -15.88 0.56
C LYS A 326 30.94 -16.47 1.49
N GLU A 327 30.52 -15.70 2.49
CA GLU A 327 29.42 -16.09 3.38
C GLU A 327 28.13 -16.29 2.58
N PHE A 328 27.78 -15.34 1.70
CA PHE A 328 26.61 -15.48 0.84
C PHE A 328 26.62 -16.75 -0.03
N PHE A 329 27.71 -17.02 -0.77
CA PHE A 329 27.78 -18.21 -1.62
C PHE A 329 28.03 -19.52 -0.85
N GLY A 330 28.58 -19.45 0.36
CA GLY A 330 28.96 -20.63 1.14
C GLY A 330 27.88 -21.12 2.11
N SER A 331 27.13 -20.22 2.74
CA SER A 331 26.19 -20.55 3.82
C SER A 331 24.75 -20.10 3.60
N SER A 332 24.43 -19.41 2.50
CA SER A 332 23.06 -19.04 2.18
C SER A 332 22.19 -20.27 1.88
N GLN A 333 20.95 -20.26 2.37
CA GLN A 333 19.95 -21.31 2.08
C GLN A 333 19.62 -21.42 0.59
N LEU A 334 19.83 -20.34 -0.17
CA LEU A 334 19.59 -20.28 -1.62
C LEU A 334 20.80 -20.76 -2.43
N SER A 335 21.97 -20.88 -1.80
CA SER A 335 23.16 -21.45 -2.43
C SER A 335 23.20 -22.94 -2.15
N GLN A 336 22.69 -23.73 -3.09
CA GLN A 336 22.51 -25.18 -2.95
C GLN A 336 23.42 -25.93 -3.92
N PHE A 337 23.75 -27.17 -3.58
CA PHE A 337 24.39 -28.07 -4.54
C PHE A 337 23.42 -28.34 -5.68
N MET A 338 23.92 -28.23 -6.91
CA MET A 338 23.11 -28.44 -8.09
C MET A 338 22.70 -29.91 -8.20
N ASP A 339 21.39 -30.16 -8.27
CA ASP A 339 20.82 -31.44 -8.71
C ASP A 339 21.33 -31.81 -10.12
N GLN A 340 22.20 -32.83 -10.20
CA GLN A 340 22.89 -33.27 -11.42
C GLN A 340 22.55 -34.71 -11.81
N ASN A 341 21.39 -35.22 -11.40
CA ASN A 341 20.97 -36.59 -11.72
C ASN A 341 20.77 -36.77 -13.23
N ASN A 342 20.21 -35.77 -13.90
CA ASN A 342 20.04 -35.73 -15.35
C ASN A 342 19.95 -34.26 -15.85
N PRO A 343 20.00 -34.01 -17.17
CA PRO A 343 19.94 -32.65 -17.71
C PRO A 343 18.65 -31.90 -17.38
N LEU A 344 17.52 -32.59 -17.26
CA LEU A 344 16.26 -31.98 -16.89
C LEU A 344 16.31 -31.46 -15.45
N SER A 345 16.81 -32.24 -14.50
CA SER A 345 17.00 -31.82 -13.10
C SER A 345 17.89 -30.57 -13.00
N GLU A 346 18.95 -30.48 -13.82
CA GLU A 346 19.81 -29.30 -13.82
C GLU A 346 19.06 -28.05 -14.32
N VAL A 347 18.27 -28.19 -15.39
CA VAL A 347 17.51 -27.07 -15.98
C VAL A 347 16.38 -26.64 -15.06
N THR A 348 15.62 -27.56 -14.48
CA THR A 348 14.51 -27.26 -13.56
C THR A 348 15.02 -26.63 -12.27
N HIS A 349 16.14 -27.11 -11.73
CA HIS A 349 16.74 -26.53 -10.54
C HIS A 349 17.18 -25.08 -10.76
N LYS A 350 17.78 -24.76 -11.91
CA LYS A 350 18.15 -23.36 -12.25
C LYS A 350 16.94 -22.44 -12.43
N ARG A 351 15.77 -22.99 -12.76
CA ARG A 351 14.50 -22.26 -12.97
C ARG A 351 13.56 -22.31 -11.75
N ARG A 352 14.06 -22.79 -10.61
CA ARG A 352 13.32 -22.91 -9.36
C ARG A 352 13.22 -21.57 -8.65
N ILE A 353 12.04 -21.27 -8.14
CA ILE A 353 11.74 -20.08 -7.34
C ILE A 353 11.41 -20.52 -5.92
N SER A 354 11.97 -19.82 -4.94
CA SER A 354 11.79 -20.10 -3.51
C SER A 354 11.24 -18.88 -2.78
N ALA A 355 10.14 -19.06 -2.06
CA ALA A 355 9.63 -18.09 -1.08
C ALA A 355 10.43 -18.11 0.24
N LEU A 356 11.28 -19.12 0.44
CA LEU A 356 12.17 -19.26 1.59
C LEU A 356 13.48 -18.48 1.38
N GLY A 357 14.09 -18.03 2.46
CA GLY A 357 15.42 -17.43 2.46
C GLY A 357 15.48 -16.04 3.11
N PRO A 358 16.61 -15.32 2.98
CA PRO A 358 16.78 -14.01 3.61
C PRO A 358 15.78 -12.99 3.04
N GLY A 359 14.94 -12.43 3.91
CA GLY A 359 13.87 -11.50 3.53
C GLY A 359 12.60 -12.17 2.99
N GLY A 360 12.56 -13.50 2.92
CA GLY A 360 11.38 -14.28 2.56
C GLY A 360 10.65 -14.86 3.80
N LEU A 361 9.84 -15.87 3.55
CA LEU A 361 9.08 -16.58 4.58
C LEU A 361 9.93 -17.67 5.23
N THR A 362 9.56 -18.04 6.46
CA THR A 362 10.02 -19.27 7.09
C THR A 362 8.93 -20.32 7.00
N ARG A 363 9.31 -21.61 6.98
CA ARG A 363 8.37 -22.73 6.85
C ARG A 363 7.26 -22.71 7.91
N GLU A 364 7.61 -22.32 9.13
CA GLU A 364 6.71 -22.24 10.29
C GLU A 364 5.74 -21.06 10.24
N ARG A 365 6.11 -19.99 9.53
CA ARG A 365 5.28 -18.79 9.36
C ARG A 365 4.42 -18.82 8.10
N ALA A 366 4.71 -19.72 7.17
CA ALA A 366 3.96 -19.86 5.94
C ALA A 366 2.64 -20.61 6.20
N GLY A 367 1.55 -19.83 6.24
CA GLY A 367 0.18 -20.34 6.33
C GLY A 367 -0.27 -21.06 5.05
N PHE A 368 -1.55 -21.43 5.02
CA PHE A 368 -2.16 -22.11 3.88
C PHE A 368 -2.24 -21.21 2.65
N GLU A 369 -2.67 -19.95 2.82
CA GLU A 369 -2.90 -18.96 1.75
C GLU A 369 -1.69 -18.82 0.81
N VAL A 370 -0.51 -18.57 1.37
CA VAL A 370 0.74 -18.37 0.61
C VAL A 370 1.15 -19.64 -0.18
N ARG A 371 0.73 -20.83 0.27
CA ARG A 371 1.08 -22.11 -0.37
C ARG A 371 0.09 -22.48 -1.47
N ASP A 372 -1.08 -21.85 -1.50
CA ASP A 372 -2.12 -22.16 -2.47
C ASP A 372 -1.77 -21.62 -3.86
N VAL A 373 -2.46 -22.14 -4.87
CA VAL A 373 -2.29 -21.68 -6.25
C VAL A 373 -3.13 -20.43 -6.47
N HIS A 374 -2.46 -19.31 -6.68
CA HIS A 374 -3.12 -18.04 -6.99
C HIS A 374 -3.39 -17.91 -8.51
N VAL A 375 -4.48 -17.24 -8.89
CA VAL A 375 -4.88 -17.07 -10.31
C VAL A 375 -3.78 -16.41 -11.17
N THR A 376 -3.02 -15.49 -10.59
CA THR A 376 -1.91 -14.81 -11.30
C THR A 376 -0.73 -15.73 -11.62
N HIS A 377 -0.68 -16.95 -11.04
CA HIS A 377 0.35 -17.94 -11.40
C HIS A 377 0.23 -18.36 -12.87
N TYR A 378 -0.95 -18.17 -13.50
CA TYR A 378 -1.19 -18.52 -14.89
C TYR A 378 -0.09 -18.00 -15.81
N GLY A 379 0.53 -18.92 -16.55
CA GLY A 379 1.61 -18.60 -17.50
C GLY A 379 2.93 -18.14 -16.87
N ARG A 380 3.02 -18.02 -15.53
CA ARG A 380 4.17 -17.47 -14.80
C ARG A 380 4.84 -18.49 -13.89
N LEU A 381 4.06 -19.13 -13.02
CA LEU A 381 4.51 -20.20 -12.14
C LEU A 381 3.73 -21.47 -12.47
N CYS A 382 4.43 -22.59 -12.56
CA CYS A 382 3.81 -23.87 -12.83
C CYS A 382 2.96 -24.29 -11.61
N PRO A 383 1.66 -24.56 -11.79
CA PRO A 383 0.79 -24.99 -10.68
C PRO A 383 1.02 -26.46 -10.29
N ILE A 384 1.78 -27.22 -11.08
CA ILE A 384 1.98 -28.67 -10.91
C ILE A 384 3.35 -28.99 -10.29
N GLU A 385 4.42 -28.35 -10.77
CA GLU A 385 5.79 -28.69 -10.35
C GLU A 385 6.17 -27.95 -9.06
N THR A 386 5.92 -28.63 -7.94
CA THR A 386 6.32 -28.21 -6.58
C THR A 386 6.70 -29.45 -5.76
N PRO A 387 7.69 -29.38 -4.85
CA PRO A 387 8.05 -30.53 -4.02
C PRO A 387 6.93 -30.89 -3.04
N GLU A 388 6.70 -32.19 -2.87
CA GLU A 388 5.77 -32.71 -1.87
C GLU A 388 6.27 -32.46 -0.43
N GLY A 389 5.33 -32.49 0.52
CA GLY A 389 5.63 -32.41 1.95
C GLY A 389 5.78 -30.98 2.47
N PRO A 390 6.73 -30.70 3.40
CA PRO A 390 6.74 -29.43 4.12
C PRO A 390 6.96 -28.17 3.28
N ASN A 391 7.49 -28.31 2.05
CA ASN A 391 7.82 -27.21 1.15
C ASN A 391 6.79 -26.97 0.03
N ILE A 392 5.69 -27.71 0.01
CA ILE A 392 4.64 -27.55 -1.00
C ILE A 392 4.17 -26.09 -1.07
N GLY A 393 4.11 -25.55 -2.29
CA GLY A 393 3.72 -24.16 -2.60
C GLY A 393 4.78 -23.10 -2.26
N LEU A 394 5.80 -23.43 -1.46
CA LEU A 394 6.90 -22.50 -1.10
C LEU A 394 8.05 -22.55 -2.11
N ILE A 395 8.13 -23.63 -2.87
CA ILE A 395 9.08 -23.82 -3.96
C ILE A 395 8.25 -24.11 -5.20
N ASN A 396 8.39 -23.28 -6.23
CA ASN A 396 7.67 -23.41 -7.48
C ASN A 396 8.66 -23.38 -8.65
N SER A 397 8.24 -23.91 -9.79
CA SER A 397 9.01 -23.86 -11.03
C SER A 397 8.48 -22.76 -11.95
N LEU A 398 9.38 -22.04 -12.61
CA LEU A 398 9.02 -21.04 -13.61
C LEU A 398 8.34 -21.73 -14.82
N SER A 399 7.21 -21.21 -15.28
CA SER A 399 6.52 -21.73 -16.47
C SER A 399 7.38 -21.59 -17.73
N ALA A 400 7.00 -22.28 -18.81
CA ALA A 400 7.83 -22.44 -20.02
C ALA A 400 8.28 -21.10 -20.64
N PHE A 401 7.34 -20.16 -20.84
CA PHE A 401 7.62 -18.87 -21.49
C PHE A 401 7.75 -17.69 -20.53
N ALA A 402 7.56 -17.92 -19.23
CA ALA A 402 7.64 -16.88 -18.23
C ALA A 402 9.05 -16.30 -18.15
N ARG A 403 9.14 -14.99 -17.94
CA ARG A 403 10.40 -14.27 -17.70
C ARG A 403 10.22 -13.21 -16.63
N CYS A 404 11.33 -12.70 -16.12
CA CYS A 404 11.33 -11.56 -15.21
C CYS A 404 11.50 -10.29 -16.04
N ASN A 405 10.67 -9.27 -15.78
CA ASN A 405 10.84 -7.94 -16.35
C ASN A 405 12.00 -7.19 -15.69
N GLU A 406 12.28 -5.97 -16.14
CA GLU A 406 13.37 -5.13 -15.62
C GLU A 406 13.22 -4.81 -14.12
N TYR A 407 11.98 -4.79 -13.63
CA TYR A 407 11.66 -4.56 -12.22
C TYR A 407 11.66 -5.85 -11.38
N GLY A 408 11.88 -7.03 -11.97
CA GLY A 408 11.88 -8.32 -11.28
C GLY A 408 10.49 -8.93 -11.02
N PHE A 409 9.43 -8.43 -11.67
CA PHE A 409 8.12 -9.09 -11.67
C PHE A 409 8.03 -10.12 -12.79
N LEU A 410 7.23 -11.16 -12.56
CA LEU A 410 7.00 -12.19 -13.57
C LEU A 410 6.01 -11.70 -14.62
N GLU A 411 6.38 -11.88 -15.87
CA GLU A 411 5.57 -11.60 -17.04
C GLU A 411 5.51 -12.82 -17.96
N THR A 412 4.43 -12.90 -18.73
CA THR A 412 4.16 -14.01 -19.64
C THR A 412 3.67 -13.43 -20.98
N PRO A 413 3.99 -14.07 -22.11
CA PRO A 413 3.69 -13.52 -23.42
C PRO A 413 2.25 -13.78 -23.84
N TYR A 414 1.67 -12.81 -24.55
CA TYR A 414 0.35 -12.87 -25.14
C TYR A 414 0.37 -12.33 -26.58
N ARG A 415 -0.44 -12.90 -27.46
CA ARG A 415 -0.69 -12.37 -28.81
C ARG A 415 -1.71 -11.26 -28.75
N ARG A 416 -1.40 -10.12 -29.39
CA ARG A 416 -2.30 -8.98 -29.41
C ARG A 416 -3.48 -9.21 -30.36
N VAL A 417 -4.69 -8.82 -29.94
CA VAL A 417 -5.88 -8.82 -30.78
C VAL A 417 -6.22 -7.39 -31.15
N ILE A 418 -6.32 -7.10 -32.44
CA ILE A 418 -6.66 -5.76 -32.96
C ILE A 418 -7.88 -5.91 -33.88
N ASP A 419 -8.95 -5.19 -33.57
CA ASP A 419 -10.20 -5.21 -34.34
C ASP A 419 -10.74 -6.63 -34.61
N GLY A 420 -10.61 -7.52 -33.61
CA GLY A 420 -11.06 -8.91 -33.67
C GLY A 420 -10.14 -9.88 -34.44
N ILE A 421 -8.98 -9.41 -34.93
CA ILE A 421 -7.96 -10.21 -35.61
C ILE A 421 -6.83 -10.53 -34.62
N VAL A 422 -6.51 -11.81 -34.45
CA VAL A 422 -5.37 -12.25 -33.62
C VAL A 422 -4.08 -12.09 -34.41
N THR A 423 -3.22 -11.18 -33.95
CA THR A 423 -1.96 -10.84 -34.62
C THR A 423 -0.80 -11.74 -34.19
N ASP A 424 0.32 -11.69 -34.92
CA ASP A 424 1.58 -12.34 -34.54
C ASP A 424 2.46 -11.48 -33.63
N GLU A 425 2.00 -10.27 -33.28
CA GLU A 425 2.69 -9.40 -32.32
C GLU A 425 2.50 -9.96 -30.91
N VAL A 426 3.61 -10.09 -30.19
CA VAL A 426 3.66 -10.67 -28.85
C VAL A 426 4.09 -9.63 -27.84
N ASP A 427 3.20 -9.35 -26.89
CA ASP A 427 3.46 -8.48 -25.75
C ASP A 427 3.62 -9.32 -24.49
N TYR A 428 4.59 -8.96 -23.64
CA TYR A 428 4.74 -9.59 -22.33
C TYR A 428 4.02 -8.74 -21.30
N LEU A 429 3.06 -9.36 -20.61
CA LEU A 429 2.26 -8.67 -19.60
C LEU A 429 2.64 -9.16 -18.20
N SER A 430 2.89 -8.22 -17.30
CA SER A 430 2.98 -8.50 -15.87
C SER A 430 1.62 -8.86 -15.29
N ALA A 431 1.60 -9.43 -14.08
CA ALA A 431 0.34 -9.74 -13.39
C ALA A 431 -0.51 -8.49 -13.09
N ILE A 432 0.10 -7.30 -13.04
CA ILE A 432 -0.61 -6.04 -12.79
C ILE A 432 -1.34 -5.59 -14.05
N GLU A 433 -0.67 -5.66 -15.21
CA GLU A 433 -1.23 -5.27 -16.51
C GLU A 433 -2.30 -6.26 -16.99
N GLU A 434 -2.08 -7.57 -16.80
CA GLU A 434 -3.01 -8.62 -17.22
C GLU A 434 -4.44 -8.39 -16.70
N GLY A 435 -4.60 -7.88 -15.47
CA GLY A 435 -5.92 -7.66 -14.87
C GLY A 435 -6.79 -6.63 -15.60
N GLN A 436 -6.22 -5.80 -16.47
CA GLN A 436 -6.96 -4.78 -17.22
C GLN A 436 -7.57 -5.32 -18.52
N PHE A 437 -7.03 -6.41 -19.05
CA PHE A 437 -7.36 -6.93 -20.38
C PHE A 437 -8.21 -8.20 -20.31
N VAL A 438 -8.96 -8.46 -21.38
CA VAL A 438 -9.67 -9.72 -21.59
C VAL A 438 -8.79 -10.65 -22.43
N ILE A 439 -8.42 -11.80 -21.86
CA ILE A 439 -7.46 -12.73 -22.49
C ILE A 439 -8.14 -14.05 -22.87
N ALA A 440 -8.16 -14.36 -24.17
CA ALA A 440 -8.67 -15.62 -24.70
C ALA A 440 -7.70 -16.80 -24.51
N GLN A 441 -8.26 -18.00 -24.40
CA GLN A 441 -7.49 -19.24 -24.28
C GLN A 441 -6.77 -19.61 -25.58
N ALA A 442 -5.63 -20.29 -25.46
CA ALA A 442 -4.80 -20.70 -26.62
C ALA A 442 -5.51 -21.66 -27.59
N ASN A 443 -6.53 -22.38 -27.12
CA ASN A 443 -7.29 -23.37 -27.88
C ASN A 443 -8.56 -22.78 -28.55
N ALA A 444 -8.79 -21.47 -28.46
CA ALA A 444 -9.90 -20.83 -29.16
C ALA A 444 -9.78 -21.02 -30.68
N ALA A 445 -10.88 -21.40 -31.33
CA ALA A 445 -10.88 -21.67 -32.77
C ALA A 445 -10.78 -20.37 -33.57
N LEU A 446 -9.81 -20.32 -34.50
CA LEU A 446 -9.58 -19.20 -35.41
C LEU A 446 -9.94 -19.58 -36.85
N THR A 447 -10.38 -18.58 -37.62
CA THR A 447 -10.58 -18.69 -39.07
C THR A 447 -9.24 -18.57 -39.82
N GLU A 448 -9.24 -18.82 -41.13
CA GLU A 448 -8.04 -18.65 -41.98
C GLU A 448 -7.53 -17.20 -42.01
N GLU A 449 -8.39 -16.22 -41.75
CA GLU A 449 -8.05 -14.79 -41.68
C GLU A 449 -7.53 -14.37 -40.29
N GLY A 450 -7.46 -15.30 -39.32
CA GLY A 450 -6.97 -15.04 -37.97
C GLY A 450 -8.01 -14.41 -37.03
N THR A 451 -9.28 -14.38 -37.42
CA THR A 451 -10.40 -13.94 -36.55
C THR A 451 -10.97 -15.10 -35.75
N PHE A 452 -11.65 -14.81 -34.63
CA PHE A 452 -12.34 -15.85 -33.87
C PHE A 452 -13.54 -16.44 -34.64
N ALA A 453 -13.61 -17.77 -34.71
CA ALA A 453 -14.67 -18.49 -35.41
C ALA A 453 -16.03 -18.37 -34.71
N ASP A 454 -16.02 -18.39 -33.37
CA ASP A 454 -17.23 -18.27 -32.54
C ASP A 454 -17.55 -16.80 -32.22
N GLU A 455 -18.82 -16.51 -31.91
CA GLU A 455 -19.23 -15.16 -31.48
C GLU A 455 -18.88 -14.86 -30.02
N LEU A 456 -18.95 -15.90 -29.17
CA LEU A 456 -18.64 -15.86 -27.75
C LEU A 456 -17.40 -16.71 -27.48
N ILE A 457 -16.36 -16.07 -26.94
CA ILE A 457 -15.06 -16.66 -26.69
C ILE A 457 -14.87 -16.87 -25.20
N THR A 458 -14.42 -18.06 -24.83
CA THR A 458 -13.98 -18.34 -23.46
C THR A 458 -12.72 -17.55 -23.18
N ALA A 459 -12.83 -16.54 -22.33
CA ALA A 459 -11.75 -15.65 -21.96
C ALA A 459 -11.76 -15.40 -20.45
N ARG A 460 -10.66 -14.85 -19.96
CA ARG A 460 -10.49 -14.48 -18.55
C ARG A 460 -10.23 -12.99 -18.40
N GLN A 461 -10.78 -12.41 -17.34
CA GLN A 461 -10.55 -11.02 -16.94
C GLN A 461 -10.57 -10.94 -15.41
N LYS A 462 -9.59 -10.27 -14.80
CA LYS A 462 -9.46 -10.11 -13.33
C LYS A 462 -9.58 -11.43 -12.54
N GLY A 463 -9.05 -12.53 -13.09
CA GLY A 463 -9.05 -13.84 -12.44
C GLY A 463 -10.34 -14.66 -12.62
N GLU A 464 -11.41 -14.08 -13.17
CA GLU A 464 -12.64 -14.80 -13.49
C GLU A 464 -12.65 -15.25 -14.94
N SER A 465 -13.16 -16.46 -15.20
CA SER A 465 -13.33 -17.01 -16.55
C SER A 465 -14.80 -16.96 -16.96
N GLY A 466 -15.06 -16.49 -18.17
CA GLY A 466 -16.41 -16.33 -18.70
C GLY A 466 -16.45 -16.35 -20.23
N LEU A 467 -17.65 -16.13 -20.77
CA LEU A 467 -17.85 -15.95 -22.21
C LEU A 467 -17.88 -14.45 -22.53
N HIS A 468 -17.01 -14.02 -23.42
CA HIS A 468 -16.91 -12.64 -23.87
C HIS A 468 -17.21 -12.56 -25.37
N PRO A 469 -17.90 -11.50 -25.85
CA PRO A 469 -18.01 -11.29 -27.29
C PRO A 469 -16.61 -11.10 -27.90
N ARG A 470 -16.36 -11.66 -29.09
CA ARG A 470 -15.05 -11.59 -29.75
C ARG A 470 -14.47 -10.18 -29.93
N GLU A 471 -15.32 -9.16 -29.98
CA GLU A 471 -14.94 -7.74 -30.09
C GLU A 471 -14.32 -7.18 -28.80
N HIS A 472 -14.58 -7.80 -27.65
CA HIS A 472 -14.06 -7.38 -26.35
C HIS A 472 -12.78 -8.13 -25.95
N VAL A 473 -12.25 -9.00 -26.80
CA VAL A 473 -11.01 -9.75 -26.52
C VAL A 473 -9.82 -8.91 -26.94
N ASP A 474 -8.92 -8.62 -25.99
CA ASP A 474 -7.74 -7.78 -26.22
C ASP A 474 -6.49 -8.60 -26.54
N TYR A 475 -6.37 -9.79 -25.93
CA TYR A 475 -5.21 -10.66 -26.06
C TYR A 475 -5.60 -12.14 -26.15
N MET A 476 -4.67 -12.97 -26.63
CA MET A 476 -4.79 -14.42 -26.65
C MET A 476 -3.50 -15.06 -26.15
N ASP A 477 -3.62 -16.17 -25.42
CA ASP A 477 -2.49 -17.01 -25.03
C ASP A 477 -1.63 -17.42 -26.24
N VAL A 478 -0.30 -17.45 -26.08
CA VAL A 478 0.63 -17.80 -27.19
C VAL A 478 0.63 -19.29 -27.46
N ALA A 479 0.55 -20.11 -26.41
CA ALA A 479 0.59 -21.56 -26.52
C ALA A 479 -0.13 -22.25 -25.36
N THR A 480 -0.65 -23.46 -25.59
CA THR A 480 -1.34 -24.25 -24.55
C THR A 480 -0.41 -24.69 -23.42
N ASN A 481 0.87 -24.98 -23.72
CA ASN A 481 1.87 -25.37 -22.73
C ASN A 481 2.47 -24.19 -21.96
N GLN A 482 2.02 -22.95 -22.19
CA GLN A 482 2.56 -21.79 -21.48
C GLN A 482 2.28 -21.81 -19.97
N VAL A 483 1.23 -22.51 -19.54
CA VAL A 483 0.79 -22.58 -18.14
C VAL A 483 1.75 -23.43 -17.30
N VAL A 484 2.39 -24.42 -17.91
CA VAL A 484 3.20 -25.44 -17.20
C VAL A 484 4.70 -25.16 -17.31
N SER A 485 5.48 -25.80 -16.44
CA SER A 485 6.95 -25.76 -16.47
C SER A 485 7.53 -26.69 -17.54
N ILE A 486 8.85 -26.63 -17.71
CA ILE A 486 9.58 -27.49 -18.64
C ILE A 486 9.37 -28.98 -18.30
N ALA A 487 9.49 -29.39 -17.04
CA ALA A 487 9.30 -30.80 -16.65
C ALA A 487 7.86 -31.29 -16.91
N ALA A 488 6.87 -30.52 -16.46
CA ALA A 488 5.47 -30.87 -16.67
C ALA A 488 5.09 -30.89 -18.17
N SER A 489 5.70 -30.03 -18.99
CA SER A 489 5.46 -30.00 -20.44
C SER A 489 5.97 -31.24 -21.20
N LEU A 490 6.83 -32.06 -20.58
CA LEU A 490 7.35 -33.30 -21.15
C LEU A 490 6.47 -34.51 -20.85
N ILE A 491 5.44 -34.37 -19.99
CA ILE A 491 4.48 -35.44 -19.70
C ILE A 491 3.49 -35.53 -20.86
N PRO A 492 3.47 -36.64 -21.63
CA PRO A 492 2.48 -36.82 -22.68
C PRO A 492 1.11 -37.09 -22.06
N PHE A 493 0.05 -36.58 -22.71
CA PHE A 493 -1.34 -36.74 -22.25
C PHE A 493 -1.60 -36.19 -20.85
N LEU A 494 -0.91 -35.11 -20.47
CA LEU A 494 -1.06 -34.44 -19.18
C LEU A 494 -2.52 -34.08 -18.87
N GLU A 495 -3.31 -33.77 -19.89
CA GLU A 495 -4.74 -33.47 -19.81
C GLU A 495 -5.61 -34.65 -19.36
N HIS A 496 -5.07 -35.86 -19.34
CA HIS A 496 -5.75 -37.08 -18.88
C HIS A 496 -5.30 -37.56 -17.50
N ASP A 497 -4.28 -36.92 -16.93
CA ASP A 497 -3.75 -37.25 -15.61
C ASP A 497 -4.33 -36.36 -14.52
N ASP A 498 -4.54 -36.93 -13.33
CA ASP A 498 -4.87 -36.16 -12.14
C ASP A 498 -3.70 -35.25 -11.75
N ALA A 499 -3.99 -34.03 -11.29
CA ALA A 499 -2.96 -33.04 -10.96
C ALA A 499 -1.94 -33.54 -9.92
N ASN A 500 -2.35 -34.37 -8.94
CA ASN A 500 -1.40 -34.92 -7.96
C ASN A 500 -0.47 -35.95 -8.61
N ARG A 501 -0.96 -36.73 -9.57
CA ARG A 501 -0.14 -37.69 -10.32
C ARG A 501 0.81 -36.99 -11.27
N ALA A 502 0.37 -35.92 -11.91
CA ALA A 502 1.23 -35.05 -12.70
C ALA A 502 2.35 -34.43 -11.86
N LEU A 503 2.05 -33.96 -10.64
CA LEU A 503 3.03 -33.43 -9.69
C LEU A 503 4.08 -34.49 -9.32
N MET A 504 3.63 -35.70 -8.94
CA MET A 504 4.54 -36.81 -8.67
C MET A 504 5.39 -37.15 -9.90
N GLY A 505 4.78 -37.19 -11.08
CA GLY A 505 5.43 -37.47 -12.36
C GLY A 505 6.53 -36.46 -12.68
N ALA A 506 6.25 -35.17 -12.52
CA ALA A 506 7.22 -34.10 -12.75
C ALA A 506 8.40 -34.16 -11.76
N ASN A 507 8.15 -34.50 -10.49
CA ASN A 507 9.19 -34.62 -9.46
C ASN A 507 10.04 -35.90 -9.60
N MET A 508 9.51 -36.95 -10.24
CA MET A 508 10.24 -38.21 -10.46
C MET A 508 11.10 -38.22 -11.73
N GLN A 509 10.83 -37.35 -12.70
CA GLN A 509 11.66 -37.14 -13.90
C GLN A 509 13.01 -36.51 -13.54
#